data_AF-A0A099WWS4-F1
#
_entry.id   AF-A0A099WWS4-F1
#
_cell.length_a   1.000
_cell.length_b   1.000
_cell.length_c   1.000
_cell.angle_alpha   90.00
_cell.angle_beta   90.00
_cell.angle_gamma   90.00
#
_symmetry.space_group_name_H-M   'P 1'
#
loop_
_entity.id
_entity.type
_entity.pdbx_description
1 polymer ?
#
loop_
_entity_poly.entity_id
_entity_poly.type
_entity_poly.pdbx_seq_one_letter_code
_entity_poly.pdbx_strand_id
1 'polypeptide(L)'
;MIEKNLLKKINEQIKLELDSAHIYLAMSIHFDAAGWAGFARWMYIQCQEEREHAKQLIDYVITRGEKPEIGAVADPKVKLEGVTPVFEMAYEHECKVSKSINEIVALAIEKKDFATENFFRTFVNEQVEEEATVAGIVDKLKLASSEASFLIMDARLGERK
;
A
#
# COMPACT_ATOMS: atom_id res chain seq x y z
N MET A 1 0.44 26.19 7.77
CA MET A 1 -0.67 25.71 8.60
C MET A 1 -1.60 24.96 7.68
N ILE A 2 -1.78 23.67 7.90
CA ILE A 2 -2.66 22.82 7.09
C ILE A 2 -4.08 23.00 7.63
N GLU A 3 -5.08 23.20 6.76
CA GLU A 3 -6.46 23.34 7.22
C GLU A 3 -6.93 22.05 7.93
N LYS A 4 -7.74 22.18 8.99
CA LYS A 4 -8.17 21.06 9.85
C LYS A 4 -8.76 19.87 9.08
N ASN A 5 -9.55 20.14 8.04
CA ASN A 5 -10.17 19.08 7.23
C ASN A 5 -9.15 18.34 6.36
N LEU A 6 -8.18 19.05 5.79
CA LEU A 6 -7.08 18.49 5.01
C LEU A 6 -6.13 17.71 5.92
N LEU A 7 -5.78 18.26 7.08
CA LEU A 7 -4.98 17.56 8.10
C LEU A 7 -5.65 16.25 8.54
N LYS A 8 -6.98 16.28 8.75
CA LYS A 8 -7.74 15.07 9.07
C LYS A 8 -7.60 14.00 7.97
N LYS A 9 -7.72 14.40 6.70
CA LYS A 9 -7.54 13.49 5.56
C LYS A 9 -6.12 12.92 5.47
N ILE A 10 -5.10 13.72 5.79
CA ILE A 10 -3.71 13.23 5.86
C ILE A 10 -3.54 12.24 7.03
N ASN A 11 -4.14 12.50 8.19
CA ASN A 11 -4.13 11.55 9.31
C ASN A 11 -4.85 10.24 8.96
N GLU A 12 -5.97 10.32 8.23
CA GLU A 12 -6.66 9.14 7.68
C GLU A 12 -5.77 8.37 6.70
N GLN A 13 -4.97 9.05 5.87
CA GLN A 13 -3.99 8.40 4.99
C GLN A 13 -2.85 7.75 5.76
N ILE A 14 -2.24 8.42 6.74
CA ILE A 14 -1.20 7.82 7.60
C ILE A 14 -1.72 6.52 8.23
N LYS A 15 -2.97 6.53 8.71
CA LYS A 15 -3.60 5.34 9.24
C LYS A 15 -3.81 4.27 8.15
N LEU A 16 -4.21 4.67 6.94
CA LEU A 16 -4.39 3.74 5.82
C LEU A 16 -3.07 3.04 5.47
N GLU A 17 -1.95 3.75 5.37
CA GLU A 17 -0.63 3.13 5.09
C GLU A 17 -0.21 2.17 6.20
N LEU A 18 -0.47 2.52 7.46
CA LEU A 18 -0.21 1.61 8.58
C LEU A 18 -1.12 0.38 8.53
N ASP A 19 -2.38 0.53 8.14
CA ASP A 19 -3.28 -0.61 7.92
C ASP A 19 -2.79 -1.45 6.72
N SER A 20 -2.33 -0.83 5.63
CA SER A 20 -1.71 -1.49 4.46
C SER A 20 -0.54 -2.36 4.89
N ALA A 21 0.38 -1.82 5.69
CA ALA A 21 1.51 -2.56 6.22
C ALA A 21 1.09 -3.82 7.01
N HIS A 22 0.05 -3.70 7.86
CA HIS A 22 -0.46 -4.86 8.60
C HIS A 22 -1.15 -5.89 7.71
N ILE A 23 -1.87 -5.46 6.67
CA ILE A 23 -2.46 -6.36 5.67
C ILE A 23 -1.35 -7.13 4.96
N TYR A 24 -0.32 -6.45 4.47
CA TYR A 24 0.81 -7.07 3.79
C TYR A 24 1.61 -8.01 4.70
N LEU A 25 1.76 -7.67 5.98
CA LEU A 25 2.36 -8.59 6.96
C LEU A 25 1.52 -9.85 7.14
N ALA A 26 0.20 -9.73 7.21
CA ALA A 26 -0.69 -10.89 7.32
C ALA A 26 -0.63 -11.78 6.06
N MET A 27 -0.57 -11.18 4.87
CA MET A 27 -0.38 -11.89 3.60
C MET A 27 0.98 -12.61 3.56
N SER A 28 2.04 -11.95 4.04
CA SER A 28 3.37 -12.53 4.15
C SER A 28 3.37 -13.78 5.03
N ILE A 29 2.80 -13.69 6.24
CA ILE A 29 2.68 -14.81 7.19
C ILE A 29 1.88 -15.96 6.56
N HIS A 30 0.78 -15.64 5.86
CA HIS A 30 -0.04 -16.66 5.18
C HIS A 30 0.77 -17.43 4.15
N PHE A 31 1.51 -16.73 3.28
CA PHE A 31 2.33 -17.39 2.27
C PHE A 31 3.48 -18.20 2.86
N ASP A 32 4.15 -17.67 3.89
CA ASP A 32 5.25 -18.37 4.54
C ASP A 32 4.75 -19.67 5.21
N ALA A 33 3.61 -19.61 5.91
CA ALA A 33 2.97 -20.77 6.52
C ALA A 33 2.52 -21.83 5.49
N ALA A 34 2.22 -21.40 4.26
CA ALA A 34 1.85 -22.27 3.15
C ALA A 34 3.05 -22.78 2.32
N GLY A 35 4.29 -22.38 2.65
CA GLY A 35 5.51 -22.80 1.98
C GLY A 35 5.91 -21.97 0.75
N TRP A 36 5.28 -20.81 0.55
CA TRP A 36 5.53 -19.89 -0.56
C TRP A 36 6.51 -18.77 -0.14
N ALA A 37 7.80 -19.11 -0.07
CA ALA A 37 8.82 -18.21 0.47
C ALA A 37 9.00 -16.91 -0.35
N GLY A 38 8.86 -17.00 -1.67
CA GLY A 38 9.03 -15.84 -2.56
C GLY A 38 7.86 -14.86 -2.52
N PHE A 39 6.63 -15.37 -2.53
CA PHE A 39 5.43 -14.54 -2.33
C PHE A 39 5.43 -13.91 -0.93
N ALA A 40 5.82 -14.68 0.11
CA ALA A 40 5.95 -14.17 1.46
C ALA A 40 6.94 -13.02 1.56
N ARG A 41 8.11 -13.16 0.92
CA ARG A 41 9.15 -12.12 0.88
C ARG A 41 8.67 -10.87 0.16
N TRP A 42 8.01 -11.01 -0.98
CA TRP A 42 7.47 -9.87 -1.73
C TRP A 42 6.48 -9.06 -0.87
N MET A 43 5.54 -9.76 -0.20
CA MET A 43 4.58 -9.13 0.72
C MET A 43 5.25 -8.46 1.92
N TYR A 44 6.32 -9.07 2.45
CA TYR A 44 7.07 -8.47 3.55
C TYR A 44 7.78 -7.18 3.14
N ILE A 45 8.34 -7.12 1.92
CA ILE A 45 8.96 -5.89 1.41
C ILE A 45 7.91 -4.80 1.23
N GLN A 46 6.76 -5.13 0.65
CA GLN A 46 5.65 -4.17 0.54
C GLN A 46 5.22 -3.63 1.91
N CYS A 47 5.09 -4.49 2.92
CA CYS A 47 4.81 -4.06 4.29
C CYS A 47 5.81 -3.00 4.80
N GLN A 48 7.09 -3.15 4.45
CA GLN A 48 8.12 -2.21 4.89
C GLN A 48 8.05 -0.89 4.11
N GLU A 49 7.74 -0.92 2.82
CA GLU A 49 7.49 0.28 2.01
C GLU A 49 6.28 1.07 2.54
N GLU A 50 5.16 0.42 2.86
CA GLU A 50 3.99 1.11 3.42
C GLU A 50 4.26 1.78 4.78
N ARG A 51 5.16 1.21 5.58
CA ARG A 51 5.60 1.84 6.83
C ARG A 51 6.44 3.08 6.57
N GLU A 52 7.23 3.07 5.50
CA GLU A 52 7.98 4.24 5.07
C GLU A 52 7.05 5.31 4.48
N HIS A 53 6.04 4.93 3.70
CA HIS A 53 4.99 5.86 3.24
C HIS A 53 4.33 6.57 4.43
N ALA A 54 3.88 5.81 5.43
CA ALA A 54 3.31 6.37 6.66
C ALA A 54 4.28 7.34 7.35
N LYS A 55 5.57 6.99 7.41
CA LYS A 55 6.61 7.82 8.03
C LYS A 55 6.83 9.13 7.27
N GLN A 56 6.88 9.09 5.94
CA GLN A 56 7.02 10.27 5.10
C GLN A 56 5.85 11.24 5.28
N LEU A 57 4.62 10.72 5.35
CA LEU A 57 3.43 11.53 5.62
C LEU A 57 3.49 12.19 7.02
N ILE A 58 3.89 11.44 8.05
CA ILE A 58 4.09 11.94 9.41
C ILE A 58 5.12 13.08 9.42
N ASP A 59 6.27 12.88 8.77
CA ASP A 59 7.33 13.89 8.70
C ASP A 59 6.89 15.14 7.96
N TYR A 60 6.11 14.98 6.89
CA TYR A 60 5.53 16.11 6.16
C TYR A 60 4.61 16.94 7.06
N VAL A 61 3.70 16.31 7.80
CA VAL A 61 2.80 16.99 8.73
C VAL A 61 3.58 17.77 9.80
N ILE A 62 4.61 17.14 10.40
CA ILE A 62 5.49 17.78 11.40
C ILE A 62 6.24 18.97 10.79
N THR A 63 6.78 18.80 9.58
CA THR A 63 7.52 19.85 8.84
C THR A 63 6.62 21.06 8.54
N ARG A 64 5.32 20.83 8.33
CA ARG A 64 4.32 21.89 8.12
C ARG A 64 3.86 22.57 9.41
N GLY A 65 4.40 22.16 10.56
CA GLY A 65 4.14 22.74 11.88
C GLY A 65 2.89 22.18 12.57
N GLU A 66 2.35 21.07 12.08
CA GLU A 66 1.17 20.41 12.65
C GLU A 66 1.58 19.15 13.42
N LYS A 67 0.68 18.64 14.26
CA LYS A 67 0.87 17.37 14.97
C LYS A 67 0.06 16.26 14.29
N PRO A 68 0.70 15.19 13.77
CA PRO A 68 -0.04 14.05 13.22
C PRO A 68 -0.72 13.26 14.34
N GLU A 69 -1.88 12.70 14.04
CA GLU A 69 -2.64 11.84 14.95
C GLU A 69 -2.90 10.50 14.28
N ILE A 70 -2.39 9.44 14.89
CA ILE A 70 -2.55 8.07 14.39
C ILE A 70 -3.67 7.40 15.17
N GLY A 71 -4.69 6.93 14.46
CA GLY A 71 -5.78 6.16 15.04
C GLY A 71 -5.38 4.72 15.38
N ALA A 72 -6.33 3.94 15.91
CA ALA A 72 -6.13 2.52 16.12
C ALA A 72 -5.94 1.80 14.78
N VAL A 73 -4.89 0.99 14.67
CA VAL A 73 -4.70 0.07 13.54
C VAL A 73 -5.82 -0.96 13.55
N ALA A 74 -6.42 -1.19 12.38
CA ALA A 74 -7.49 -2.18 12.25
C ALA A 74 -6.92 -3.60 12.21
N ASP A 75 -7.62 -4.55 12.82
CA ASP A 75 -7.35 -5.98 12.61
C ASP A 75 -7.63 -6.32 11.13
N PRO A 76 -6.63 -6.79 10.36
CA PRO A 76 -6.83 -7.17 8.98
C PRO A 76 -7.66 -8.46 8.95
N LYS A 77 -8.99 -8.31 8.95
CA LYS A 77 -9.93 -9.42 8.72
C LYS A 77 -9.93 -9.82 7.25
N VAL A 78 -8.79 -10.30 6.77
CA VAL A 78 -8.59 -10.74 5.39
C VAL A 78 -8.78 -12.24 5.28
N LYS A 79 -9.58 -12.66 4.29
CA LYS A 79 -9.71 -14.06 3.93
C LYS A 79 -8.57 -14.41 2.99
N LEU A 80 -7.55 -15.06 3.52
CA LEU A 80 -6.35 -15.43 2.78
C LEU A 80 -6.47 -16.90 2.35
N GLU A 81 -6.84 -17.12 1.08
CA GLU A 81 -6.99 -18.45 0.49
C GLU A 81 -6.44 -18.45 -0.95
N GLY A 82 -5.36 -19.22 -1.16
CA GLY A 82 -4.72 -19.34 -2.47
C GLY A 82 -3.84 -18.14 -2.85
N VAL A 83 -3.02 -18.30 -3.88
CA VAL A 83 -2.07 -17.26 -4.30
C VAL A 83 -2.77 -16.14 -5.07
N THR A 84 -3.51 -16.50 -6.13
CA THR A 84 -4.17 -15.51 -7.00
C THR A 84 -5.16 -14.63 -6.25
N PRO A 85 -6.10 -15.17 -5.43
CA PRO A 85 -7.06 -14.32 -4.73
C PRO A 85 -6.41 -13.35 -3.73
N VAL A 86 -5.28 -13.74 -3.11
CA VAL A 86 -4.54 -12.87 -2.19
C VAL A 86 -3.89 -11.70 -2.94
N PHE A 87 -3.31 -11.93 -4.13
CA PHE A 87 -2.78 -10.84 -4.95
C PHE A 87 -3.88 -9.96 -5.59
N GLU A 88 -5.05 -10.52 -5.90
CA GLU A 88 -6.21 -9.73 -6.32
C GLU A 88 -6.68 -8.79 -5.20
N MET A 89 -6.70 -9.28 -3.96
CA MET A 89 -6.99 -8.45 -2.79
C MET A 89 -5.95 -7.34 -2.59
N ALA A 90 -4.66 -7.65 -2.77
CA ALA A 90 -3.59 -6.64 -2.72
C ALA A 90 -3.82 -5.55 -3.77
N TYR A 91 -4.16 -5.93 -5.01
CA TYR A 91 -4.45 -4.97 -6.07
C TYR A 91 -5.67 -4.09 -5.77
N GLU A 92 -6.77 -4.68 -5.29
CA GLU A 92 -7.95 -3.91 -4.88
C GLU A 92 -7.63 -2.93 -3.75
N HIS A 93 -6.75 -3.32 -2.83
CA HIS A 93 -6.28 -2.47 -1.75
C HIS A 93 -5.45 -1.30 -2.27
N GLU A 94 -4.52 -1.53 -3.20
CA GLU A 94 -3.74 -0.46 -3.85
C GLU A 94 -4.63 0.55 -4.58
N CYS A 95 -5.62 0.09 -5.35
CA CYS A 95 -6.57 1.01 -5.99
C CYS A 95 -7.32 1.89 -4.97
N LYS A 96 -7.58 1.38 -3.76
CA LYS A 96 -8.20 2.16 -2.68
C LYS A 96 -7.23 3.20 -2.10
N VAL A 97 -5.96 2.85 -1.92
CA VAL A 97 -4.90 3.78 -1.50
C VAL A 97 -4.78 4.92 -2.52
N SER A 98 -4.66 4.61 -3.81
CA SER A 98 -4.61 5.58 -4.90
C SER A 98 -5.81 6.52 -4.92
N LYS A 99 -7.01 6.00 -4.72
CA LYS A 99 -8.22 6.83 -4.63
C LYS A 99 -8.13 7.82 -3.47
N SER A 100 -7.67 7.36 -2.31
CA SER A 100 -7.51 8.22 -1.12
C SER A 100 -6.47 9.33 -1.34
N ILE A 101 -5.34 9.01 -1.97
CA ILE A 101 -4.33 10.00 -2.38
C ILE A 101 -4.92 11.04 -3.33
N ASN A 102 -5.68 10.62 -4.34
CA ASN A 102 -6.34 11.53 -5.29
C ASN A 102 -7.35 12.47 -4.60
N GLU A 103 -8.11 11.96 -3.63
CA GLU A 103 -9.02 12.79 -2.81
C GLU A 103 -8.26 13.87 -2.03
N ILE A 104 -7.08 13.55 -1.49
CA ILE A 104 -6.23 14.51 -0.76
C ILE A 104 -5.68 15.58 -1.70
N VAL A 105 -5.19 15.20 -2.87
CA VAL A 105 -4.71 16.14 -3.90
C VAL A 105 -5.82 17.09 -4.32
N ALA A 106 -7.01 16.56 -4.63
CA ALA A 106 -8.16 17.38 -5.00
C ALA A 106 -8.54 18.39 -3.91
N LEU A 107 -8.56 17.95 -2.65
CA LEU A 107 -8.85 18.83 -1.51
C LEU A 107 -7.76 19.88 -1.30
N ALA A 108 -6.49 19.52 -1.44
CA ALA A 108 -5.38 20.46 -1.34
C ALA A 108 -5.47 21.56 -2.43
N ILE A 109 -5.84 21.21 -3.66
CA ILE A 109 -6.09 22.15 -4.75
C ILE A 109 -7.27 23.08 -4.41
N GLU A 110 -8.40 22.53 -3.95
CA GLU A 110 -9.58 23.30 -3.55
C GLU A 110 -9.24 24.36 -2.50
N LYS A 111 -8.41 23.96 -1.51
CA LYS A 111 -7.96 24.84 -0.41
C LYS A 111 -6.78 25.72 -0.76
N LYS A 112 -6.26 25.63 -2.00
CA LYS A 112 -5.05 26.32 -2.45
C LYS A 112 -3.82 26.04 -1.57
N ASP A 113 -3.76 24.86 -0.93
CA ASP A 113 -2.58 24.39 -0.23
C ASP A 113 -1.64 23.69 -1.22
N PHE A 114 -0.98 24.51 -2.06
CA PHE A 114 -0.10 24.02 -3.11
C PHE A 114 1.13 23.26 -2.59
N ALA A 115 1.50 23.46 -1.32
CA ALA A 115 2.59 22.69 -0.73
C ALA A 115 2.16 21.24 -0.47
N THR A 116 0.96 21.03 0.09
CA THR A 116 0.39 19.69 0.30
C THR A 116 0.07 19.03 -1.02
N GLU A 117 -0.49 19.78 -1.97
CA GLU A 117 -0.73 19.29 -3.33
C GLU A 117 0.55 18.79 -4.00
N ASN A 118 1.62 19.60 -4.01
CA ASN A 118 2.89 19.23 -4.64
C ASN A 118 3.54 18.02 -3.94
N PHE A 119 3.45 17.95 -2.61
CA PHE A 119 3.92 16.79 -1.86
C PHE A 119 3.15 15.52 -2.25
N PHE A 120 1.81 15.54 -2.22
CA PHE A 120 1.01 14.37 -2.57
C PHE A 120 1.08 13.98 -4.06
N ARG A 121 1.50 14.86 -4.96
CA ARG A 121 1.81 14.48 -6.35
C ARG A 121 2.94 13.45 -6.46
N THR A 122 3.85 13.41 -5.49
CA THR A 122 4.89 12.36 -5.47
C THR A 122 4.25 10.98 -5.24
N PHE A 123 3.34 10.88 -4.27
CA PHE A 123 2.52 9.68 -4.01
C PHE A 123 1.60 9.31 -5.18
N VAL A 124 1.06 10.29 -5.92
CA VAL A 124 0.29 10.00 -7.14
C VAL A 124 1.14 9.24 -8.16
N ASN A 125 2.39 9.66 -8.37
CA ASN A 125 3.27 8.98 -9.31
C ASN A 125 3.67 7.58 -8.80
N GLU A 126 3.92 7.45 -7.51
CA GLU A 126 4.25 6.18 -6.86
C GLU A 126 3.11 5.17 -6.99
N GLN A 127 1.88 5.58 -6.68
CA GLN A 127 0.71 4.70 -6.81
C GLN A 127 0.46 4.20 -8.25
N VAL A 128 0.88 4.95 -9.28
CA VAL A 128 0.82 4.45 -10.67
C VAL A 128 1.75 3.25 -10.86
N GLU A 129 2.94 3.29 -10.27
CA GLU A 129 3.91 2.19 -10.32
C GLU A 129 3.46 1.01 -9.45
N GLU A 130 2.87 1.27 -8.27
CA GLU A 130 2.30 0.24 -7.39
C GLU A 130 1.17 -0.52 -8.09
N GLU A 131 0.18 0.20 -8.62
CA GLU A 131 -0.94 -0.40 -9.35
C GLU A 131 -0.44 -1.24 -10.53
N ALA A 132 0.48 -0.72 -11.33
CA ALA A 132 1.04 -1.42 -12.48
C ALA A 132 1.80 -2.69 -12.05
N THR A 133 2.55 -2.62 -10.94
CA THR A 133 3.31 -3.75 -10.41
C THR A 133 2.39 -4.86 -9.94
N VAL A 134 1.40 -4.55 -9.09
CA VAL A 134 0.51 -5.57 -8.54
C VAL A 134 -0.43 -6.13 -9.62
N ALA A 135 -0.97 -5.28 -10.51
CA ALA A 135 -1.77 -5.74 -11.65
C ALA A 135 -0.97 -6.71 -12.54
N GLY A 136 0.28 -6.38 -12.85
CA GLY A 136 1.16 -7.22 -13.65
C GLY A 136 1.53 -8.55 -13.00
N ILE A 137 1.44 -8.67 -11.67
CA ILE A 137 1.55 -9.95 -10.96
C ILE A 137 0.25 -10.74 -11.08
N VAL A 138 -0.89 -10.10 -10.83
CA VAL A 138 -2.22 -10.72 -10.96
C VAL A 138 -2.44 -11.29 -12.37
N ASP A 139 -2.09 -10.54 -13.41
CA ASP A 139 -2.21 -11.00 -14.80
C ASP A 139 -1.39 -12.27 -15.07
N LYS A 140 -0.15 -12.34 -14.54
CA LYS A 140 0.69 -13.53 -14.68
C LYS A 140 0.14 -14.72 -13.89
N LEU A 141 -0.39 -14.48 -12.68
CA LEU A 141 -1.02 -15.52 -11.86
C LEU A 141 -2.29 -16.07 -12.54
N LYS A 142 -3.03 -15.25 -13.29
CA LYS A 142 -4.19 -15.69 -14.09
C LYS A 142 -3.79 -16.57 -15.28
N LEU A 143 -2.58 -16.38 -15.81
CA LEU A 143 -2.02 -17.23 -16.87
C LEU A 143 -1.39 -18.53 -16.32
N ALA A 144 -1.12 -18.61 -15.02
CA ALA A 144 -0.55 -19.81 -14.39
C ALA A 144 -1.56 -20.96 -14.44
N SER A 145 -1.19 -22.05 -15.11
CA SER A 145 -2.06 -23.22 -15.36
C SER A 145 -1.60 -24.48 -14.63
N SER A 146 -0.52 -24.41 -13.83
CA SER A 146 0.04 -25.53 -13.08
C SER A 146 0.78 -25.06 -11.83
N GLU A 147 0.98 -25.97 -10.88
CA GLU A 147 1.77 -25.75 -9.66
C GLU A 147 3.22 -25.33 -9.99
N ALA A 148 3.79 -25.87 -11.07
CA ALA A 148 5.11 -25.46 -11.55
C ALA A 148 5.16 -23.98 -11.94
N SER A 149 4.08 -23.43 -12.52
CA SER A 149 3.98 -22.01 -12.85
C SER A 149 3.99 -21.13 -11.60
N PHE A 150 3.28 -21.54 -10.54
CA PHE A 150 3.29 -20.84 -9.26
C PHE A 150 4.67 -20.88 -8.59
N LEU A 151 5.38 -22.03 -8.62
CA LEU A 151 6.74 -22.13 -8.08
C LEU A 151 7.74 -21.23 -8.81
N ILE A 152 7.63 -21.09 -10.14
CA ILE A 152 8.47 -20.16 -10.91
C ILE A 152 8.17 -18.72 -10.52
N MET A 153 6.90 -18.36 -10.36
CA MET A 153 6.51 -17.02 -9.93
C MET A 153 6.96 -16.71 -8.51
N ASP A 154 6.83 -17.67 -7.59
CA ASP A 154 7.32 -17.56 -6.22
C ASP A 154 8.82 -17.24 -6.23
N ALA A 155 9.63 -18.09 -6.88
CA ALA A 155 11.07 -17.88 -6.97
C ALA A 155 11.43 -16.48 -7.53
N ARG A 156 10.75 -16.03 -8.58
CA ARG A 156 10.99 -14.72 -9.20
C ARG A 156 10.62 -13.55 -8.27
N LEU A 157 9.48 -13.60 -7.59
CA LEU A 157 9.07 -12.52 -6.69
C LEU A 157 9.93 -12.49 -5.41
N GLY A 158 10.52 -13.63 -5.02
CA GLY A 158 11.52 -13.70 -3.96
C GLY A 158 12.82 -12.93 -4.24
N GLU A 159 13.09 -12.55 -5.49
CA GLU A 159 14.27 -11.76 -5.86
C GLU A 159 14.09 -10.25 -5.61
N ARG A 160 12.89 -9.79 -5.22
CA ARG A 160 12.65 -8.39 -4.84
C ARG A 160 13.63 -7.99 -3.73
N LYS A 161 14.24 -6.82 -3.91
CA LYS A 161 15.23 -6.23 -3.01
C LYS A 161 14.59 -5.21 -2.11
#